data_AF-K7KNV9-F1
#
_entry.id   AF-K7KNV9-F1
#
_cell.length_a   1.000
_cell.length_b   1.000
_cell.length_c   1.000
_cell.angle_alpha   90.00
_cell.angle_beta   90.00
_cell.angle_gamma   90.00
#
_symmetry.space_group_name_H-M   'P 1'
#
loop_
_entity.id
_entity.type
_entity.pdbx_description
1 polymer ?
#
loop_
_entity_poly.entity_id
_entity_poly.type
_entity_poly.pdbx_seq_one_letter_code
_entity_poly.pdbx_strand_id
1 'polypeptide(L)'
;MHNLTHDFKSLCDNLKARKHILDELNSTGQKHQLRGFELLKAIHLEPNPFDIERDLITPTFKLKRPQFLKYYKDHIDQLYKEAKGAMV
;
A
#
# COMPACT_ATOMS: atom_id res chain seq x y z
N MET A 1 -28.45 -7.18 2.18
CA MET A 1 -27.04 -6.92 2.55
C MET A 1 -26.19 -7.74 1.60
N HIS A 2 -25.44 -7.11 0.70
CA HIS A 2 -24.56 -7.85 -0.20
C HIS A 2 -23.38 -8.41 0.61
N ASN A 3 -23.55 -9.61 1.15
CA ASN A 3 -22.44 -10.43 1.65
C ASN A 3 -21.61 -10.83 0.43
N LEU A 4 -20.73 -9.93 -0.01
CA LEU A 4 -19.62 -10.34 -0.84
C LEU A 4 -18.75 -11.21 0.06
N THR A 5 -18.91 -12.53 -0.08
CA THR A 5 -18.10 -13.58 0.56
C THR A 5 -16.67 -13.59 -0.02
N HIS A 6 -16.08 -12.42 -0.23
CA HIS A 6 -14.67 -12.27 -0.52
C HIS A 6 -14.01 -11.90 0.80
N ASP A 7 -13.06 -12.73 1.22
CA ASP A 7 -12.28 -12.45 2.42
C ASP A 7 -11.51 -11.12 2.26
N PHE A 8 -11.16 -10.49 3.38
CA PHE A 8 -10.46 -9.20 3.39
C PHE A 8 -9.13 -9.22 2.60
N LYS A 9 -8.43 -10.34 2.61
CA LYS A 9 -7.18 -10.52 1.86
C LYS A 9 -7.42 -10.56 0.34
N SER A 10 -8.46 -11.26 -0.11
CA SER A 10 -8.90 -11.25 -1.51
C SER A 10 -9.26 -9.83 -1.99
N LEU A 11 -9.78 -8.97 -1.10
CA LEU A 11 -10.01 -7.56 -1.41
C LEU A 11 -8.71 -6.77 -1.54
N CYS A 12 -7.73 -6.98 -0.67
CA CYS A 12 -6.41 -6.35 -0.75
C CYS A 12 -5.64 -6.73 -2.04
N ASP A 13 -5.82 -7.96 -2.52
CA ASP A 13 -5.22 -8.44 -3.78
C ASP A 13 -5.96 -7.93 -5.03
N ASN A 14 -7.14 -7.34 -4.87
CA ASN A 14 -7.97 -6.88 -5.99
C ASN A 14 -7.42 -5.59 -6.63
N LEU A 15 -7.06 -5.66 -7.91
CA LEU A 15 -6.53 -4.52 -8.68
C LEU A 15 -7.48 -3.32 -8.73
N LYS A 16 -8.80 -3.54 -8.76
CA LYS A 16 -9.82 -2.48 -8.74
C LYS A 16 -9.87 -1.78 -7.38
N ALA A 17 -9.76 -2.53 -6.29
CA ALA A 17 -9.70 -1.95 -4.95
C ALA A 17 -8.41 -1.13 -4.78
N ARG A 18 -7.27 -1.71 -5.17
CA ARG A 18 -5.96 -1.02 -5.17
C ARG A 18 -6.00 0.28 -5.98
N LYS A 19 -6.59 0.25 -7.18
CA LYS A 19 -6.75 1.45 -8.01
C LYS A 19 -7.66 2.49 -7.34
N HIS A 20 -8.80 2.06 -6.79
CA HIS A 20 -9.73 2.96 -6.13
C HIS A 20 -9.09 3.69 -4.94
N ILE A 21 -8.36 2.97 -4.08
CA ILE A 21 -7.64 3.58 -2.95
C ILE A 21 -6.55 4.53 -3.41
N LEU A 22 -5.78 4.17 -4.45
CA LEU A 22 -4.77 5.06 -5.03
C LEU A 22 -5.39 6.36 -5.55
N ASP A 23 -6.50 6.26 -6.29
CA ASP A 23 -7.20 7.40 -6.86
C ASP A 23 -7.77 8.31 -5.75
N GLU A 24 -8.32 7.75 -4.66
CA GLU A 24 -8.83 8.52 -3.51
C GLU A 24 -7.71 9.24 -2.74
N LEU A 25 -6.56 8.58 -2.52
CA LEU A 25 -5.39 9.18 -1.88
C LEU A 25 -4.86 10.35 -2.73
N ASN A 26 -4.74 10.16 -4.04
CA ASN A 26 -4.28 11.21 -4.96
C ASN A 26 -5.32 12.32 -5.13
N SER A 27 -6.62 12.02 -5.09
CA SER A 27 -7.70 13.01 -5.06
C SER A 27 -7.59 13.89 -3.82
N THR A 28 -7.32 13.29 -2.66
CA THR A 28 -7.05 14.02 -1.41
C THR A 28 -5.80 14.89 -1.52
N GLY A 29 -4.71 14.35 -2.08
CA GLY A 29 -3.49 15.12 -2.34
C GLY A 29 -3.72 16.33 -3.25
N GLN A 30 -4.48 16.16 -4.34
CA GLN A 30 -4.83 17.24 -5.26
C GLN A 30 -5.68 18.33 -4.60
N LYS A 31 -6.65 17.96 -3.75
CA LYS A 31 -7.45 18.93 -2.97
C LYS A 31 -6.58 19.79 -2.04
N HIS A 32 -5.46 19.24 -1.56
CA HIS A 32 -4.48 19.95 -0.74
C HIS A 32 -3.31 20.52 -1.54
N GLN A 33 -3.45 20.62 -2.87
CA GLN A 33 -2.48 21.25 -3.78
C GLN A 33 -1.08 20.61 -3.74
N LEU A 34 -1.01 19.30 -3.45
CA LEU A 34 0.24 18.55 -3.57
C LEU A 34 0.73 18.54 -5.02
N ARG A 35 2.04 18.67 -5.19
CA ARG A 35 2.70 18.65 -6.49
C ARG A 35 2.72 17.23 -7.06
N GLY A 36 2.88 17.11 -8.38
CA GLY A 36 2.83 15.80 -9.06
C GLY A 36 3.88 14.78 -8.59
N PHE A 37 4.98 15.22 -7.97
CA PHE A 37 6.01 14.35 -7.37
C PHE A 37 5.68 13.93 -5.92
N GLU A 38 4.71 14.57 -5.29
CA GLU A 38 4.19 14.23 -3.96
C GLU A 38 3.01 13.25 -4.06
N LEU A 39 2.41 13.11 -5.26
CA LEU A 39 1.35 12.15 -5.53
C LEU A 39 1.89 10.72 -5.68
N LEU A 40 1.15 9.77 -5.13
CA LEU A 40 1.48 8.35 -5.15
C LEU A 40 1.35 7.79 -6.58
N LYS A 41 2.28 6.92 -6.96
CA LYS A 41 2.29 6.26 -8.29
C LYS A 41 1.83 4.80 -8.26
N ALA A 42 2.09 4.12 -7.15
CA ALA A 42 1.67 2.75 -6.91
C ALA A 42 1.51 2.53 -5.40
N ILE A 43 0.63 1.61 -5.01
CA ILE A 43 0.41 1.22 -3.62
C ILE A 43 0.28 -0.29 -3.50
N HIS A 44 0.62 -0.83 -2.33
CA HIS A 44 0.33 -2.21 -1.94
C HIS A 44 -0.64 -2.18 -0.75
N LEU A 45 -1.65 -3.05 -0.78
CA LEU A 45 -2.60 -3.20 0.33
C LEU A 45 -2.19 -4.44 1.13
N GLU A 46 -1.76 -4.24 2.38
CA GLU A 46 -1.42 -5.33 3.29
C GLU A 46 -2.68 -5.77 4.05
N PRO A 47 -3.10 -7.04 3.94
CA PRO A 47 -4.27 -7.53 4.67
C PRO A 47 -4.00 -7.81 6.16
N ASN A 48 -2.75 -8.01 6.57
CA ASN A 48 -2.40 -8.36 7.95
C ASN A 48 -1.89 -7.14 8.73
N PRO A 49 -2.56 -6.71 9.82
CA PRO A 49 -2.08 -5.63 10.68
C PRO A 49 -0.65 -5.85 11.12
N PHE A 50 0.17 -4.80 11.15
CA PHE A 50 1.56 -4.92 11.60
C PHE A 50 1.62 -5.39 13.05
N ASP A 51 2.49 -6.36 13.32
CA ASP A 51 2.58 -7.03 14.61
C ASP A 51 4.03 -7.20 15.06
N ILE A 52 4.17 -7.54 16.35
CA ILE A 52 5.45 -7.76 17.01
C ILE A 52 6.00 -9.16 16.65
N GLU A 53 5.12 -10.12 16.36
CA GLU A 53 5.46 -11.52 16.05
C GLU A 53 6.28 -11.64 14.75
N ARG A 54 5.94 -10.86 13.73
CA ARG A 54 6.72 -10.71 12.48
C ARG A 54 7.92 -9.76 12.62
N ASP A 55 8.20 -9.27 13.82
CA ASP A 55 9.26 -8.30 14.12
C ASP A 55 9.15 -7.00 13.29
N LEU A 56 7.94 -6.62 12.87
CA LEU A 56 7.76 -5.42 12.05
C LEU A 56 7.68 -4.17 12.92
N ILE A 57 7.04 -4.26 14.09
CA ILE A 57 6.87 -3.13 15.01
C ILE A 57 7.49 -3.37 16.39
N THR A 58 7.77 -2.29 17.12
CA THR A 58 8.10 -2.35 18.55
C THR A 58 6.83 -2.55 19.40
N PRO A 59 6.96 -2.93 20.69
CA PRO A 59 5.83 -2.92 21.62
C PRO A 59 5.14 -1.56 21.79
N THR A 60 5.79 -0.47 21.35
CA THR A 60 5.25 0.89 21.29
C THR A 60 4.72 1.28 19.91
N PHE A 61 4.49 0.30 19.02
CA PHE A 61 3.98 0.48 17.64
C PHE A 61 4.88 1.30 16.71
N LYS A 62 6.19 1.43 17.02
CA LYS A 62 7.14 2.07 16.11
C LYS A 62 7.55 1.08 15.02
N LEU A 63 7.57 1.52 13.77
CA LEU A 63 8.00 0.71 12.63
C LEU A 63 9.52 0.42 12.71
N LYS A 64 9.89 -0.86 12.59
CA LYS A 64 11.28 -1.30 12.47
C LYS A 64 11.68 -1.28 10.99
N ARG A 65 12.18 -0.13 10.53
CA ARG A 65 12.45 0.14 9.09
C ARG A 65 13.32 -0.94 8.41
N PRO A 66 14.42 -1.47 9.01
CA PRO A 66 15.20 -2.53 8.37
C PRO A 66 14.42 -3.83 8.16
N GLN A 67 13.57 -4.20 9.13
CA GLN A 67 12.71 -5.38 9.07
C GLN A 67 11.60 -5.21 8.03
N PHE A 68 10.96 -4.04 7.99
CA PHE A 68 10.01 -3.70 6.93
C PHE A 68 10.63 -3.80 5.55
N LEU A 69 11.84 -3.26 5.34
CA LEU A 69 12.53 -3.36 4.06
C LEU A 69 12.84 -4.81 3.69
N LYS A 70 13.26 -5.63 4.65
CA LYS A 70 13.53 -7.06 4.42
C LYS A 70 12.25 -7.83 4.08
N TYR A 71 11.17 -7.59 4.82
CA TYR A 71 9.90 -8.29 4.67
C TYR A 71 9.15 -7.90 3.39
N TYR A 72 9.10 -6.61 3.07
CA TYR A 72 8.38 -6.09 1.91
C TYR A 72 9.26 -5.90 0.67
N LYS A 73 10.49 -6.45 0.65
CA LYS A 73 11.45 -6.19 -0.43
C LYS A 73 10.85 -6.41 -1.82
N ASP A 74 10.24 -7.57 -2.04
CA ASP A 74 9.71 -7.94 -3.36
C ASP A 74 8.52 -7.05 -3.75
N HIS A 75 7.66 -6.72 -2.79
CA HIS A 75 6.56 -5.77 -3.00
C HIS A 75 7.08 -4.39 -3.36
N ILE A 76 8.09 -3.88 -2.64
CA ILE A 76 8.71 -2.58 -2.91
C ILE A 76 9.34 -2.55 -4.31
N ASP A 77 10.11 -3.58 -4.67
CA ASP A 77 10.74 -3.68 -5.98
C ASP A 77 9.69 -3.72 -7.11
N GLN A 78 8.58 -4.44 -6.89
CA GLN A 78 7.46 -4.49 -7.82
C GLN A 78 6.75 -3.12 -7.94
N LEU A 79 6.50 -2.43 -6.84
CA LEU A 79 5.91 -1.10 -6.85
C LEU A 79 6.77 -0.08 -7.60
N TYR A 80 8.09 -0.14 -7.45
CA TYR A 80 9.00 0.72 -8.21
C TYR A 80 8.98 0.41 -9.72
N LYS A 81 8.85 -0.86 -10.11
CA LYS A 81 8.70 -1.25 -11.52
C LYS A 81 7.38 -0.74 -12.10
N GLU A 82 6.27 -0.91 -11.37
CA GLU A 82 4.94 -0.41 -11.76
C GLU A 82 4.94 1.11 -11.91
N ALA A 83 5.52 1.82 -10.93
CA ALA A 83 5.60 3.28 -10.96
C ALA A 83 6.42 3.81 -12.14
N LYS A 84 7.53 3.14 -12.49
CA LYS A 84 8.34 3.50 -13.67
C LYS A 84 7.62 3.17 -14.98
N GLY A 85 6.94 2.03 -15.04
CA GLY A 85 6.18 1.62 -16.22
C GLY A 85 5.03 2.57 -16.55
N ALA A 86 4.42 3.20 -15.54
CA ALA A 86 3.37 4.20 -15.71
C ALA A 86 3.88 5.57 -16.23
N MET A 87 5.20 5.79 -16.32
CA MET A 87 5.79 7.02 -16.87
C MET A 87 6.01 6.98 -18.39
N VAL A 88 5.73 5.84 -19.04
CA VAL A 88 5.82 5.65 -20.51
C VAL A 88 4.41 5.65 -21.09
#